data_AF-A0A197JVV4-F1
#
_entry.id   AF-A0A197JVV4-F1
#
_cell.length_a   1.000
_cell.length_b   1.000
_cell.length_c   1.000
_cell.angle_alpha   90.00
_cell.angle_beta   90.00
_cell.angle_gamma   90.00
#
_symmetry.space_group_name_H-M   'P 1'
#
loop_
_entity.id
_entity.type
_entity.pdbx_description
1 polymer ?
#
loop_
_entity_poly.entity_id
_entity_poly.type
_entity_poly.pdbx_seq_one_letter_code
_entity_poly.pdbx_strand_id
1 'polypeptide(L)'
;MNPQDHDPQQFQDLAQQLARQFVTMRQQRTNNATPSQSTNESANAGTSEITNLAKQLGGLLNARETSKHAPTQEENDAFRITTAASMPSATSATSTIEVAGSAAHDFDSIPDPSMYEADFVNIFKGINASVLRFEERELLDLASDQMPIGRFFEEAEAMADEFPDDNIDDIVIRRLLHWFKNEYFTWVNQPPCTRCEASTTSIGGVAPSAQERLQGAGMVETYKCTAPDCHQITRFPRYGGMPKILFETRRGRCGEWANCFTVCCRALGYKARFVHDTTDHVWTEVWSEHKGRWIHCDSCEAAYDQPLLYTTGWGKTLSYCVSFSAEEVVDVTRRYTVDYDTVVVKRRRSIRELVFEKFLHRLSESNLSLLDLKPEEVLAIRQRQALERDDLYGKNGDCRAIETKDRQSGSDEWTKARGERK
;
A
#
# COMPACT_ATOMS: atom_id res chain seq x y z
N MET A 1 14.19 38.02 17.02
CA MET A 1 15.08 36.86 17.29
C MET A 1 15.60 36.38 15.94
N ASN A 2 16.91 36.11 15.84
CA ASN A 2 17.65 36.03 14.58
C ASN A 2 17.45 34.67 13.88
N PRO A 3 17.27 34.59 12.54
CA PRO A 3 16.94 33.33 11.85
C PRO A 3 18.11 32.34 11.63
N GLN A 4 19.30 32.59 12.20
CA GLN A 4 20.53 31.88 11.83
C GLN A 4 21.07 30.88 12.89
N ASP A 5 20.38 30.64 14.00
CA ASP A 5 20.88 29.80 15.11
C ASP A 5 20.16 28.45 15.30
N HIS A 6 19.38 28.01 14.31
CA HIS A 6 18.72 26.71 14.43
C HIS A 6 19.62 25.60 13.87
N ASP A 7 19.98 24.67 14.75
CA ASP A 7 20.69 23.44 14.42
C ASP A 7 19.91 22.67 13.32
N PRO A 8 20.55 22.32 12.19
CA PRO A 8 19.93 21.52 11.14
C PRO A 8 19.25 20.24 11.65
N GLN A 9 19.79 19.63 12.72
CA GLN A 9 19.18 18.47 13.35
C GLN A 9 17.87 18.82 14.05
N GLN A 10 17.78 19.96 14.73
CA GLN A 10 16.55 20.42 15.39
C GLN A 10 15.43 20.71 14.39
N PHE A 11 15.77 21.25 13.20
CA PHE A 11 14.78 21.44 12.13
C PHE A 11 14.28 20.12 11.57
N GLN A 12 15.19 19.16 11.34
CA GLN A 12 14.82 17.85 10.83
C GLN A 12 13.94 17.09 11.84
N ASP A 13 14.28 17.17 13.12
CA ASP A 13 13.49 16.59 14.21
C ASP A 13 12.09 17.24 14.29
N LEU A 14 11.99 18.56 14.13
CA LEU A 14 10.71 19.28 14.09
C LEU A 14 9.86 18.90 12.88
N ALA A 15 10.47 18.82 11.68
CA ALA A 15 9.78 18.39 10.46
C ALA A 15 9.27 16.95 10.61
N GLN A 16 10.07 16.06 11.21
CA GLN A 16 9.65 14.69 11.49
C GLN A 16 8.54 14.62 12.54
N GLN A 17 8.56 15.47 13.58
CA GLN A 17 7.47 15.57 14.55
C GLN A 17 6.17 16.07 13.90
N LEU A 18 6.23 17.11 13.07
CA LEU A 18 5.06 17.63 12.35
C LEU A 18 4.51 16.61 11.35
N ALA A 19 5.39 15.91 10.61
CA ALA A 19 4.98 14.84 9.71
C ALA A 19 4.31 13.68 10.46
N ARG A 20 4.82 13.32 11.64
CA ARG A 20 4.18 12.33 12.52
C ARG A 20 2.83 12.82 13.03
N GLN A 21 2.71 14.09 13.43
CA GLN A 21 1.43 14.68 13.83
C GLN A 21 0.41 14.69 12.68
N PHE A 22 0.86 14.98 11.46
CA PHE A 22 0.05 14.93 10.26
C PHE A 22 -0.46 13.52 9.98
N VAL A 23 0.42 12.52 10.10
CA VAL A 23 0.05 11.10 10.02
C VAL A 23 -0.92 10.70 11.12
N THR A 24 -0.69 11.12 12.37
CA THR A 24 -1.61 10.88 13.48
C THR A 24 -2.96 11.53 13.23
N MET A 25 -3.03 12.74 12.65
CA MET A 25 -4.29 13.37 12.26
C MET A 25 -5.00 12.61 11.14
N ARG A 26 -4.27 12.07 10.15
CA ARG A 26 -4.83 11.18 9.13
C ARG A 26 -5.43 9.92 9.75
N GLN A 27 -4.70 9.29 10.67
CA GLN A 27 -5.15 8.09 11.40
C GLN A 27 -6.29 8.39 12.38
N GLN A 28 -6.32 9.57 13.00
CA GLN A 28 -7.42 9.98 13.87
C GLN A 28 -8.69 10.29 13.08
N ARG A 29 -8.58 10.81 11.85
CA ARG A 29 -9.73 10.90 10.94
C ARG A 29 -10.28 9.53 10.54
N THR A 30 -9.47 8.48 10.55
CA THR A 30 -9.94 7.11 10.32
C THR A 30 -10.42 6.40 11.60
N ASN A 31 -10.03 6.87 12.80
CA ASN A 31 -10.24 6.14 14.07
C ASN A 31 -11.05 6.89 15.15
N ASN A 32 -11.19 8.22 15.10
CA ASN A 32 -11.77 9.04 16.16
C ASN A 32 -12.71 10.11 15.58
N ALA A 33 -14.01 9.85 15.63
CA ALA A 33 -14.98 10.92 15.62
C ALA A 33 -16.11 10.62 16.63
N THR A 34 -15.82 10.70 17.92
CA THR A 34 -16.85 10.70 18.98
C THR A 34 -17.58 12.05 19.03
N PRO A 35 -18.84 12.12 19.51
CA PRO A 35 -19.75 13.21 19.23
C PRO A 35 -19.63 14.36 20.24
N SER A 36 -19.52 15.58 19.74
CA SER A 36 -19.99 16.77 20.47
C SER A 36 -20.73 17.70 19.51
N GLN A 37 -22.04 17.78 19.75
CA GLN A 37 -23.03 18.78 19.36
C GLN A 37 -22.66 19.78 18.23
N SER A 38 -23.36 19.61 17.11
CA SER A 38 -23.83 20.63 16.16
C SER A 38 -23.08 21.97 16.13
N THR A 39 -22.15 22.11 15.18
CA THR A 39 -21.99 23.29 14.32
C THR A 39 -21.18 22.88 13.10
N ASN A 40 -21.60 23.30 11.89
CA ASN A 40 -20.94 23.06 10.59
C ASN A 40 -19.49 23.60 10.47
N GLU A 41 -18.87 24.03 11.57
CA GLU A 41 -17.52 24.61 11.63
C GLU A 41 -16.42 23.59 11.96
N SER A 42 -16.73 22.46 12.64
CA SER A 42 -15.71 21.51 13.14
C SER A 42 -15.08 20.62 12.06
N ALA A 43 -15.84 20.23 11.04
CA ALA A 43 -15.30 19.46 9.91
C ALA A 43 -14.34 20.33 9.07
N ASN A 44 -14.70 21.59 8.83
CA ASN A 44 -13.85 22.57 8.13
C ASN A 44 -12.60 22.97 8.94
N ALA A 45 -12.73 23.06 10.27
CA ALA A 45 -11.60 23.33 11.16
C ALA A 45 -10.53 22.23 11.07
N GLY A 46 -10.91 20.95 11.12
CA GLY A 46 -9.95 19.84 11.00
C GLY A 46 -9.28 19.73 9.63
N THR A 47 -9.98 20.08 8.53
CA THR A 47 -9.35 20.13 7.19
C THR A 47 -8.42 21.33 7.10
N SER A 48 -8.78 22.45 7.72
CA SER A 48 -7.93 23.63 7.80
C SER A 48 -6.67 23.38 8.65
N GLU A 49 -6.75 22.60 9.72
CA GLU A 49 -5.61 22.22 10.57
C GLU A 49 -4.65 21.27 9.85
N ILE A 50 -5.15 20.23 9.17
CA ILE A 50 -4.33 19.36 8.31
C ILE A 50 -3.69 20.18 7.18
N THR A 51 -4.44 21.09 6.56
CA THR A 51 -3.92 22.00 5.51
C THR A 51 -2.90 22.98 6.07
N ASN A 52 -3.08 23.47 7.30
CA ASN A 52 -2.15 24.38 7.97
C ASN A 52 -0.89 23.65 8.41
N LEU A 53 -0.98 22.42 8.92
CA LEU A 53 0.18 21.61 9.28
C LEU A 53 0.96 21.20 8.03
N ALA A 54 0.27 20.88 6.92
CA ALA A 54 0.90 20.66 5.62
C ALA A 54 1.59 21.94 5.11
N LYS A 55 0.96 23.11 5.24
CA LYS A 55 1.60 24.40 4.92
C LYS A 55 2.75 24.75 5.84
N GLN A 56 2.69 24.37 7.11
CA GLN A 56 3.73 24.62 8.11
C GLN A 56 4.91 23.68 7.93
N LEU A 57 4.65 22.43 7.56
CA LEU A 57 5.63 21.49 7.05
C LEU A 57 6.29 22.12 5.81
N GLY A 58 5.53 22.40 4.74
CA GLY A 58 6.08 23.02 3.53
C GLY A 58 6.80 24.36 3.77
N GLY A 59 6.35 25.17 4.73
CA GLY A 59 7.02 26.42 5.14
C GLY A 59 8.38 26.20 5.82
N LEU A 60 8.49 25.18 6.67
CA LEU A 60 9.76 24.78 7.30
C LEU A 60 10.71 24.13 6.29
N LEU A 61 10.18 23.36 5.34
CA LEU A 61 10.96 22.74 4.27
C LEU A 61 11.52 23.80 3.31
N ASN A 62 10.71 24.80 2.94
CA ASN A 62 11.14 25.92 2.11
C ASN A 62 12.15 26.86 2.81
N ALA A 63 12.10 26.98 4.14
CA ALA A 63 13.08 27.77 4.90
C ALA A 63 14.52 27.23 4.73
N ARG A 64 14.68 25.93 4.45
CA ARG A 64 15.97 25.29 4.13
C ARG A 64 16.57 25.76 2.82
N GLU A 65 15.75 26.14 1.83
CA GLU A 65 16.22 26.64 0.52
C GLU A 65 16.71 28.10 0.59
N THR A 66 16.08 28.93 1.43
CA THR A 66 16.48 30.34 1.59
C THR A 66 17.82 30.55 2.32
N SER A 67 18.41 29.49 2.90
CA SER A 67 19.73 29.56 3.52
C SER A 67 20.91 29.41 2.53
N LYS A 68 20.67 29.15 1.23
CA LYS A 68 21.78 28.90 0.29
C LYS A 68 22.02 29.91 -0.82
N HIS A 69 21.15 30.87 -1.13
CA HIS A 69 21.50 31.93 -2.08
C HIS A 69 20.76 33.25 -1.78
N ALA A 70 21.53 34.27 -1.41
CA ALA A 70 21.13 35.66 -1.54
C ALA A 70 21.71 36.22 -2.85
N PRO A 71 20.90 36.94 -3.65
CA PRO A 71 21.40 38.12 -4.31
C PRO A 71 20.55 39.36 -4.04
N THR A 72 21.26 40.48 -4.19
CA THR A 72 20.96 41.88 -3.88
C THR A 72 19.85 42.51 -4.71
N GLN A 73 19.20 43.51 -4.10
CA GLN A 73 18.28 44.46 -4.76
C GLN A 73 18.99 45.37 -5.77
N GLU A 74 18.32 45.68 -6.88
CA GLU A 74 18.13 47.04 -7.42
C GLU A 74 17.07 47.06 -8.55
N GLU A 75 16.07 47.97 -8.40
CA GLU A 75 15.36 48.87 -9.37
C GLU A 75 15.02 48.42 -10.81
N ASN A 76 14.00 48.92 -11.54
CA ASN A 76 12.75 49.68 -11.32
C ASN A 76 11.92 49.55 -12.62
N ASP A 77 10.62 49.85 -12.47
CA ASP A 77 9.70 50.50 -13.44
C ASP A 77 8.90 49.75 -14.54
N ALA A 78 7.57 49.93 -14.38
CA ALA A 78 6.52 50.28 -15.34
C ALA A 78 5.97 49.25 -16.35
N PHE A 79 4.70 48.82 -16.16
CA PHE A 79 3.57 49.29 -16.99
C PHE A 79 2.19 48.96 -16.39
N ARG A 80 1.20 49.77 -16.78
CA ARG A 80 -0.16 49.94 -16.20
C ARG A 80 -1.22 48.91 -16.67
N ILE A 81 -2.14 48.62 -15.73
CA ILE A 81 -3.62 48.59 -15.78
C ILE A 81 -4.33 48.46 -17.15
N THR A 82 -5.22 47.45 -17.26
CA THR A 82 -6.65 47.52 -17.74
C THR A 82 -7.34 46.16 -17.47
N THR A 83 -8.24 46.04 -16.48
CA THR A 83 -9.73 46.04 -16.55
C THR A 83 -10.43 44.96 -17.40
N ALA A 84 -11.17 44.09 -16.69
CA ALA A 84 -12.55 43.61 -16.90
C ALA A 84 -12.96 42.78 -18.14
N ALA A 85 -13.52 41.59 -17.88
CA ALA A 85 -14.87 41.11 -18.29
C ALA A 85 -14.96 39.58 -18.04
N SER A 86 -15.80 39.13 -17.11
CA SER A 86 -17.20 38.70 -17.30
C SER A 86 -17.36 37.20 -17.56
N MET A 87 -18.06 36.54 -16.63
CA MET A 87 -18.60 35.19 -16.72
C MET A 87 -19.60 35.03 -17.88
N PRO A 88 -19.96 33.77 -18.19
CA PRO A 88 -21.37 33.44 -18.15
C PRO A 88 -21.69 32.23 -17.26
N SER A 89 -22.78 32.38 -16.50
CA SER A 89 -23.53 31.32 -15.82
C SER A 89 -24.02 30.25 -16.79
N ALA A 90 -24.01 29.00 -16.34
CA ALA A 90 -24.87 27.94 -16.87
C ALA A 90 -25.45 27.11 -15.71
N THR A 91 -26.68 27.47 -15.36
CA THR A 91 -27.83 26.60 -15.05
C THR A 91 -27.63 25.29 -14.30
N SER A 92 -28.17 25.32 -13.08
CA SER A 92 -28.66 24.22 -12.24
C SER A 92 -29.32 23.09 -13.03
N ALA A 93 -28.71 21.90 -12.99
CA ALA A 93 -29.38 20.64 -13.23
C ALA A 93 -29.20 19.77 -11.98
N THR A 94 -30.25 19.75 -11.15
CA THR A 94 -30.35 18.88 -9.97
C THR A 94 -30.58 17.46 -10.47
N SER A 95 -29.51 16.72 -10.78
CA SER A 95 -29.61 15.27 -10.98
C SER A 95 -29.51 14.60 -9.61
N THR A 96 -30.65 14.13 -9.12
CA THR A 96 -30.72 13.19 -8.00
C THR A 96 -29.81 12.00 -8.30
N ILE A 97 -28.71 11.90 -7.56
CA ILE A 97 -27.88 10.70 -7.51
C ILE A 97 -28.73 9.65 -6.79
N GLU A 98 -29.34 8.75 -7.55
CA GLU A 98 -29.84 7.50 -7.00
C GLU A 98 -28.61 6.73 -6.51
N VAL A 99 -28.40 6.77 -5.19
CA VAL A 99 -27.45 5.90 -4.51
C VAL A 99 -27.88 4.48 -4.81
N ALA A 100 -27.11 3.80 -5.67
CA ALA A 100 -27.32 2.41 -6.04
C ALA A 100 -27.05 1.48 -4.84
N GLY A 101 -27.96 1.49 -3.87
CA GLY A 101 -28.12 0.43 -2.88
C GLY A 101 -28.90 -0.70 -3.54
N SER A 102 -28.23 -1.58 -4.28
CA SER A 102 -28.88 -2.75 -4.89
C SER A 102 -27.87 -3.83 -5.31
N ALA A 103 -27.12 -4.37 -4.35
CA ALA A 103 -26.42 -5.66 -4.50
C ALA A 103 -26.75 -6.66 -3.38
N ALA A 104 -27.39 -6.21 -2.29
CA ALA A 104 -27.65 -7.05 -1.12
C ALA A 104 -28.73 -8.14 -1.35
N HIS A 105 -29.52 -8.06 -2.42
CA HIS A 105 -30.62 -9.00 -2.68
C HIS A 105 -30.30 -10.17 -3.62
N ASP A 106 -29.11 -10.23 -4.24
CA ASP A 106 -28.83 -11.23 -5.30
C ASP A 106 -28.11 -12.50 -4.78
N PHE A 107 -27.45 -12.40 -3.62
CA PHE A 107 -26.65 -13.51 -3.08
C PHE A 107 -27.43 -14.57 -2.30
N ASP A 108 -28.70 -14.33 -1.99
CA ASP A 108 -29.52 -15.27 -1.19
C ASP A 108 -29.81 -16.58 -1.93
N SER A 109 -29.88 -16.52 -3.27
CA SER A 109 -30.12 -17.69 -4.13
C SER A 109 -28.85 -18.51 -4.41
N ILE A 110 -27.68 -17.89 -4.25
CA ILE A 110 -26.38 -18.49 -4.56
C ILE A 110 -25.97 -19.41 -3.40
N PRO A 111 -25.53 -20.66 -3.64
CA PRO A 111 -25.10 -21.55 -2.55
C PRO A 111 -23.79 -21.09 -1.92
N ASP A 112 -23.53 -21.53 -0.69
CA ASP A 112 -22.24 -21.33 -0.03
C ASP A 112 -21.15 -22.24 -0.64
N PRO A 113 -19.86 -21.95 -0.39
CA PRO A 113 -18.76 -22.81 -0.83
C PRO A 113 -18.97 -24.27 -0.40
N SER A 114 -18.85 -25.18 -1.36
CA SER A 114 -18.93 -26.61 -1.12
C SER A 114 -17.71 -27.12 -0.35
N MET A 115 -17.76 -28.36 0.14
CA MET A 115 -16.61 -29.00 0.79
C MET A 115 -15.38 -29.11 -0.12
N TYR A 116 -15.56 -29.17 -1.44
CA TYR A 116 -14.47 -29.19 -2.42
C TYR A 116 -13.83 -27.80 -2.63
N GLU A 117 -14.55 -26.73 -2.28
CA GLU A 117 -14.08 -25.34 -2.36
C GLU A 117 -13.54 -24.85 -0.99
N ALA A 118 -13.66 -25.67 0.06
CA ALA A 118 -13.34 -25.29 1.44
C ALA A 118 -11.87 -24.91 1.63
N ASP A 119 -10.95 -25.74 1.13
CA ASP A 119 -9.51 -25.46 1.22
C ASP A 119 -9.14 -24.17 0.50
N PHE A 120 -9.76 -23.94 -0.67
CA PHE A 120 -9.54 -22.72 -1.45
C PHE A 120 -9.98 -21.48 -0.67
N VAL A 121 -11.20 -21.45 -0.13
CA VAL A 121 -11.68 -20.28 0.64
C VAL A 121 -10.97 -20.11 1.98
N ASN A 122 -10.48 -21.20 2.59
CA ASN A 122 -9.73 -21.15 3.85
C ASN A 122 -8.39 -20.42 3.70
N ILE A 123 -7.76 -20.47 2.53
CA ILE A 123 -6.57 -19.66 2.22
C ILE A 123 -6.90 -18.17 2.38
N PHE A 124 -7.96 -17.69 1.72
CA PHE A 124 -8.36 -16.28 1.78
C PHE A 124 -8.80 -15.87 3.19
N LYS A 125 -9.47 -16.74 3.95
CA LYS A 125 -9.80 -16.47 5.36
C LYS A 125 -8.55 -16.28 6.22
N GLY A 126 -7.53 -17.12 6.04
CA GLY A 126 -6.28 -17.01 6.80
C GLY A 126 -5.49 -15.74 6.46
N ILE A 127 -5.46 -15.34 5.19
CA ILE A 127 -4.85 -14.09 4.74
C ILE A 127 -5.63 -12.90 5.33
N ASN A 128 -6.95 -12.88 5.21
CA ASN A 128 -7.79 -11.82 5.76
C ASN A 128 -7.56 -11.64 7.27
N ALA A 129 -7.57 -12.73 8.04
CA ALA A 129 -7.31 -12.69 9.47
C ALA A 129 -5.92 -12.11 9.80
N SER A 130 -4.92 -12.35 8.94
CA SER A 130 -3.58 -11.78 9.11
C SER A 130 -3.54 -10.29 8.79
N VAL A 131 -4.24 -9.86 7.73
CA VAL A 131 -4.30 -8.45 7.29
C VAL A 131 -5.07 -7.58 8.27
N LEU A 132 -6.12 -8.08 8.91
CA LEU A 132 -6.85 -7.32 9.94
C LEU A 132 -5.95 -6.89 11.11
N ARG A 133 -4.86 -7.61 11.35
CA ARG A 133 -3.86 -7.26 12.38
C ARG A 133 -2.98 -6.07 11.99
N PHE A 134 -2.99 -5.64 10.73
CA PHE A 134 -2.25 -4.45 10.30
C PHE A 134 -2.81 -3.18 10.94
N GLU A 135 -4.04 -3.22 11.45
CA GLU A 135 -4.69 -2.12 12.16
C GLU A 135 -4.33 -2.07 13.66
N GLU A 136 -3.51 -2.99 14.17
CA GLU A 136 -3.02 -2.96 15.55
C GLU A 136 -2.22 -1.67 15.80
N ARG A 137 -2.68 -0.81 16.73
CA ARG A 137 -2.07 0.51 16.98
C ARG A 137 -0.58 0.44 17.33
N GLU A 138 -0.19 -0.50 18.19
CA GLU A 138 1.23 -0.67 18.56
C GLU A 138 2.11 -1.01 17.35
N LEU A 139 1.56 -1.72 16.36
CA LEU A 139 2.27 -2.07 15.15
C LEU A 139 2.41 -0.86 14.22
N LEU A 140 1.36 -0.06 14.09
CA LEU A 140 1.38 1.18 13.30
C LEU A 140 2.34 2.22 13.90
N ASP A 141 2.32 2.38 15.22
CA ASP A 141 3.23 3.27 15.95
C ASP A 141 4.68 2.83 15.77
N LEU A 142 4.97 1.52 15.94
CA LEU A 142 6.28 0.95 15.68
C LEU A 142 6.76 1.23 14.25
N ALA A 143 5.91 1.00 13.26
CA ALA A 143 6.24 1.23 11.86
C ALA A 143 6.54 2.71 11.56
N SER A 144 5.71 3.61 12.09
CA SER A 144 5.88 5.07 11.99
C SER A 144 7.23 5.51 12.57
N ASP A 145 7.63 4.93 13.70
CA ASP A 145 8.91 5.24 14.35
C ASP A 145 10.13 4.86 13.51
N GLN A 146 10.02 3.83 12.66
CA GLN A 146 11.13 3.38 11.81
C GLN A 146 11.28 4.23 10.54
N MET A 147 10.24 4.95 10.12
CA MET A 147 10.23 5.66 8.84
C MET A 147 10.79 7.09 8.95
N PRO A 148 11.65 7.54 8.01
CA PRO A 148 12.07 8.93 7.91
C PRO A 148 10.96 9.78 7.25
N ILE A 149 9.78 9.87 7.89
CA ILE A 149 8.56 10.46 7.32
C ILE A 149 8.80 11.90 6.82
N GLY A 150 9.47 12.75 7.60
CA GLY A 150 9.78 14.12 7.19
C GLY A 150 10.58 14.18 5.88
N ARG A 151 11.58 13.30 5.73
CA ARG A 151 12.38 13.17 4.51
C ARG A 151 11.53 12.78 3.29
N PHE A 152 10.51 11.95 3.47
CA PHE A 152 9.62 11.58 2.36
C PHE A 152 8.85 12.77 1.82
N PHE A 153 8.31 13.63 2.69
CA PHE A 153 7.59 14.83 2.27
C PHE A 153 8.53 15.88 1.66
N GLU A 154 9.71 16.08 2.23
CA GLU A 154 10.77 16.93 1.65
C GLU A 154 11.14 16.52 0.23
N GLU A 155 11.46 15.24 0.05
CA GLU A 155 11.81 14.72 -1.27
C GLU A 155 10.63 14.76 -2.23
N ALA A 156 9.39 14.57 -1.73
CA ALA A 156 8.20 14.62 -2.57
C ALA A 156 7.89 16.03 -3.09
N GLU A 157 8.03 17.06 -2.25
CA GLU A 157 7.87 18.45 -2.65
C GLU A 157 8.96 18.87 -3.66
N ALA A 158 10.22 18.50 -3.40
CA ALA A 158 11.33 18.83 -4.28
C ALA A 158 11.22 18.19 -5.68
N MET A 159 10.53 17.05 -5.79
CA MET A 159 10.35 16.30 -7.04
C MET A 159 8.98 16.52 -7.69
N ALA A 160 8.15 17.46 -7.19
CA ALA A 160 6.80 17.67 -7.68
C ALA A 160 6.74 17.95 -9.21
N ASP A 161 7.71 18.71 -9.72
CA ASP A 161 7.80 19.05 -11.14
C ASP A 161 8.19 17.85 -12.04
N GLU A 162 8.82 16.82 -11.47
CA GLU A 162 9.19 15.59 -12.20
C GLU A 162 7.98 14.67 -12.42
N PHE A 163 6.93 14.80 -11.60
CA PHE A 163 5.73 13.98 -11.63
C PHE A 163 4.46 14.84 -11.74
N PRO A 164 4.23 15.50 -12.89
CA PRO A 164 3.12 16.46 -13.05
C PRO A 164 1.72 15.85 -12.91
N ASP A 165 1.59 14.53 -13.08
CA ASP A 165 0.33 13.78 -12.96
C ASP A 165 0.08 13.24 -11.54
N ASP A 166 1.01 13.45 -10.60
CA ASP A 166 0.97 12.94 -9.23
C ASP A 166 0.82 14.09 -8.24
N ASN A 167 0.09 13.88 -7.15
CA ASN A 167 0.12 14.81 -6.02
C ASN A 167 1.27 14.47 -5.05
N ILE A 168 1.47 15.29 -4.02
CA ILE A 168 2.52 15.06 -3.01
C ILE A 168 2.39 13.67 -2.36
N ASP A 169 1.19 13.21 -2.05
CA ASP A 169 0.98 11.89 -1.43
C ASP A 169 1.36 10.74 -2.37
N ASP A 170 1.04 10.84 -3.66
CA ASP A 170 1.44 9.90 -4.70
C ASP A 170 2.97 9.81 -4.78
N ILE A 171 3.66 10.95 -4.74
CA ILE A 171 5.13 11.02 -4.74
C ILE A 171 5.71 10.46 -3.43
N VAL A 172 5.09 10.72 -2.27
CA VAL A 172 5.48 10.13 -0.98
C VAL A 172 5.43 8.60 -1.04
N ILE A 173 4.43 8.00 -1.70
CA ILE A 173 4.36 6.54 -1.89
C ILE A 173 5.55 6.04 -2.74
N ARG A 174 5.95 6.78 -3.79
CA ARG A 174 7.16 6.47 -4.57
C ARG A 174 8.43 6.56 -3.72
N ARG A 175 8.55 7.58 -2.87
CA ARG A 175 9.68 7.73 -1.93
C ARG A 175 9.70 6.59 -0.92
N LEU A 176 8.54 6.17 -0.41
CA LEU A 176 8.42 5.01 0.48
C LEU A 176 8.87 3.73 -0.22
N LEU A 177 8.45 3.46 -1.46
CA LEU A 177 8.91 2.31 -2.25
C LEU A 177 10.43 2.32 -2.42
N HIS A 178 10.99 3.47 -2.78
CA HIS A 178 12.43 3.65 -2.97
C HIS A 178 13.22 3.39 -1.68
N TRP A 179 12.84 4.03 -0.57
CA TRP A 179 13.48 3.83 0.72
C TRP A 179 13.35 2.39 1.21
N PHE A 180 12.16 1.80 1.08
CA PHE A 180 11.90 0.45 1.57
C PHE A 180 12.85 -0.56 0.91
N LYS A 181 13.00 -0.45 -0.42
CA LYS A 181 13.84 -1.36 -1.20
C LYS A 181 15.33 -1.12 -1.05
N ASN A 182 15.76 0.14 -1.06
CA ASN A 182 17.17 0.49 -1.20
C ASN A 182 17.87 0.76 0.14
N GLU A 183 17.12 1.03 1.21
CA GLU A 183 17.68 1.42 2.51
C GLU A 183 17.17 0.57 3.67
N TYR A 184 15.90 0.16 3.66
CA TYR A 184 15.27 -0.41 4.84
C TYR A 184 15.26 -1.94 4.90
N PHE A 185 14.83 -2.61 3.82
CA PHE A 185 14.51 -4.03 3.83
C PHE A 185 15.42 -4.83 2.89
N THR A 186 15.83 -6.02 3.31
CA THR A 186 16.82 -6.84 2.60
C THR A 186 16.21 -8.11 2.00
N TRP A 187 16.51 -8.37 0.73
CA TRP A 187 16.07 -9.59 0.06
C TRP A 187 16.92 -10.80 0.49
N VAL A 188 16.26 -11.93 0.76
CA VAL A 188 16.94 -13.16 1.19
C VAL A 188 16.56 -14.32 0.28
N ASN A 189 17.46 -14.67 -0.64
CA ASN A 189 17.38 -15.95 -1.35
C ASN A 189 17.75 -17.10 -0.41
N GLN A 190 18.94 -17.03 0.18
CA GLN A 190 19.44 -17.99 1.17
C GLN A 190 20.15 -17.19 2.27
N PRO A 191 19.89 -17.46 3.57
CA PRO A 191 20.52 -16.73 4.65
C PRO A 191 22.02 -17.07 4.74
N PRO A 192 22.90 -16.09 5.04
CA PRO A 192 24.29 -16.39 5.37
C PRO A 192 24.36 -17.15 6.70
N CYS A 193 25.47 -17.84 6.93
CA CYS A 193 25.68 -18.59 8.16
C CYS A 193 25.67 -17.68 9.39
N THR A 194 24.86 -18.00 10.42
CA THR A 194 24.79 -17.21 11.66
C THR A 194 26.07 -17.18 12.49
N ARG A 195 27.03 -18.06 12.21
CA ARG A 195 28.31 -18.14 12.95
C ARG A 195 29.49 -17.53 12.21
N CYS A 196 29.58 -17.71 10.89
CA CYS A 196 30.74 -17.30 10.10
C CYS A 196 30.41 -16.52 8.83
N GLU A 197 29.14 -16.19 8.60
CA GLU A 197 28.63 -15.41 7.46
C GLU A 197 28.86 -16.02 6.07
N ALA A 198 29.54 -17.16 5.98
CA ALA A 198 29.71 -17.91 4.75
C ALA A 198 28.38 -18.36 4.14
N SER A 199 28.40 -18.68 2.85
CA SER A 199 27.25 -19.21 2.12
C SER A 199 26.69 -20.48 2.78
N THR A 200 25.41 -20.70 2.55
CA THR A 200 24.70 -21.85 3.08
C THR A 200 23.99 -22.60 1.95
N THR A 201 23.47 -23.79 2.24
CA THR A 201 22.66 -24.58 1.32
C THR A 201 21.43 -25.09 2.04
N SER A 202 20.27 -25.00 1.40
CA SER A 202 19.01 -25.45 1.97
C SER A 202 19.05 -26.94 2.28
N ILE A 203 18.60 -27.31 3.47
CA ILE A 203 18.47 -28.71 3.93
C ILE A 203 17.02 -29.07 4.29
N GLY A 204 16.06 -28.22 3.92
CA GLY A 204 14.61 -28.46 4.08
C GLY A 204 13.93 -27.52 5.06
N GLY A 205 12.69 -27.86 5.41
CA GLY A 205 11.86 -27.10 6.37
C GLY A 205 11.65 -27.86 7.67
N VAL A 206 11.58 -27.14 8.77
CA VAL A 206 11.25 -27.67 10.11
C VAL A 206 10.12 -26.86 10.76
N ALA A 207 9.50 -27.44 11.77
CA ALA A 207 8.51 -26.72 12.56
C ALA A 207 9.14 -25.52 13.29
N PRO A 208 8.42 -24.40 13.41
CA PRO A 208 8.82 -23.30 14.26
C PRO A 208 8.92 -23.73 15.72
N SER A 209 9.93 -23.24 16.41
CA SER A 209 10.02 -23.25 17.88
C SER A 209 8.85 -22.48 18.50
N ALA A 210 8.64 -22.64 19.80
CA ALA A 210 7.60 -21.91 20.51
C ALA A 210 7.76 -20.38 20.35
N GLN A 211 8.99 -19.87 20.45
CA GLN A 211 9.28 -18.45 20.29
C GLN A 211 9.00 -17.96 18.86
N GLU A 212 9.50 -18.68 17.85
CA GLU A 212 9.27 -18.29 16.44
C GLU A 212 7.77 -18.32 16.08
N ARG A 213 7.01 -19.27 16.64
CA ARG A 213 5.55 -19.35 16.45
C ARG A 213 4.83 -18.18 17.10
N LEU A 214 5.21 -17.79 18.33
CA LEU A 214 4.69 -16.60 18.99
C LEU A 214 4.99 -15.33 18.18
N GLN A 215 6.11 -15.31 17.47
CA GLN A 215 6.49 -14.25 16.53
C GLN A 215 5.78 -14.34 15.17
N GLY A 216 4.88 -15.31 14.95
CA GLY A 216 4.09 -15.43 13.72
C GLY A 216 4.75 -16.22 12.61
N ALA A 217 5.79 -17.01 12.90
CA ALA A 217 6.38 -17.92 11.92
C ALA A 217 5.46 -19.12 11.65
N GLY A 218 5.09 -19.32 10.38
CA GLY A 218 4.32 -20.50 9.95
C GLY A 218 5.20 -21.72 9.69
N MET A 219 6.42 -21.49 9.20
CA MET A 219 7.45 -22.51 9.00
C MET A 219 8.86 -21.94 9.18
N VAL A 220 9.85 -22.81 9.27
CA VAL A 220 11.26 -22.42 9.33
C VAL A 220 12.04 -23.19 8.28
N GLU A 221 12.69 -22.47 7.38
CA GLU A 221 13.66 -23.06 6.45
C GLU A 221 15.01 -23.24 7.17
N THR A 222 15.70 -24.34 6.93
CA THR A 222 17.00 -24.63 7.53
C THR A 222 18.08 -24.73 6.47
N TYR A 223 19.25 -24.19 6.81
CA TYR A 223 20.37 -24.03 5.88
C TYR A 223 21.67 -24.48 6.55
N LYS A 224 22.41 -25.38 5.90
CA LYS A 224 23.72 -25.84 6.37
C LYS A 224 24.83 -24.97 5.81
N CYS A 225 25.74 -24.52 6.66
CA CYS A 225 26.92 -23.76 6.22
C CYS A 225 27.82 -24.61 5.30
N THR A 226 28.31 -23.99 4.22
CA THR A 226 29.21 -24.64 3.25
C THR A 226 30.69 -24.58 3.66
N ALA A 227 31.04 -23.77 4.68
CA ALA A 227 32.40 -23.68 5.18
C ALA A 227 32.85 -25.01 5.83
N PRO A 228 34.04 -25.54 5.51
CA PRO A 228 34.50 -26.85 5.96
C PRO A 228 34.46 -27.05 7.48
N ASP A 229 34.80 -26.02 8.27
CA ASP A 229 34.96 -26.14 9.72
C ASP A 229 33.77 -25.63 10.54
N CYS A 230 32.76 -25.01 9.90
CA CYS A 230 31.67 -24.36 10.64
C CYS A 230 30.55 -25.34 10.99
N HIS A 231 30.08 -26.12 10.00
CA HIS A 231 28.95 -27.05 10.06
C HIS A 231 27.64 -26.52 10.71
N GLN A 232 27.56 -25.22 10.98
CA GLN A 232 26.44 -24.59 11.67
C GLN A 232 25.18 -24.67 10.81
N ILE A 233 24.06 -24.94 11.46
CA ILE A 233 22.73 -24.84 10.86
C ILE A 233 22.17 -23.45 11.17
N THR A 234 21.81 -22.73 10.12
CA THR A 234 21.09 -21.46 10.17
C THR A 234 19.61 -21.68 9.98
N ARG A 235 18.80 -21.03 10.80
CA ARG A 235 17.34 -21.06 10.72
C ARG A 235 16.86 -19.78 10.05
N PHE A 236 15.85 -19.90 9.19
CA PHE A 236 15.20 -18.78 8.53
C PHE A 236 13.68 -18.92 8.68
N PRO A 237 13.11 -18.40 9.78
CA PRO A 237 11.68 -18.40 10.01
C PRO A 237 10.94 -17.53 8.99
N ARG A 238 9.82 -18.04 8.48
CA ARG A 238 8.96 -17.35 7.52
C ARG A 238 7.78 -16.72 8.25
N TYR A 239 7.86 -15.41 8.48
CA TYR A 239 6.93 -14.63 9.29
C TYR A 239 5.76 -14.12 8.45
N GLY A 240 4.77 -14.98 8.22
CA GLY A 240 3.56 -14.64 7.47
C GLY A 240 2.42 -14.07 8.31
N GLY A 241 2.29 -14.49 9.59
CA GLY A 241 1.10 -14.22 10.40
C GLY A 241 1.18 -13.04 11.37
N MET A 242 2.37 -12.44 11.55
CA MET A 242 2.55 -11.25 12.39
C MET A 242 3.72 -10.40 11.88
N PRO A 243 3.48 -9.18 11.40
CA PRO A 243 4.53 -8.36 10.78
C PRO A 243 5.45 -7.66 11.80
N LYS A 244 5.12 -7.61 13.10
CA LYS A 244 5.90 -6.88 14.12
C LYS A 244 7.39 -7.22 14.09
N ILE A 245 7.73 -8.51 14.01
CA ILE A 245 9.12 -9.00 13.96
C ILE A 245 9.87 -8.60 12.67
N LEU A 246 9.15 -8.22 11.61
CA LEU A 246 9.75 -7.77 10.34
C LEU A 246 10.40 -6.39 10.47
N PHE A 247 9.96 -5.57 11.43
CA PHE A 247 10.60 -4.28 11.73
C PHE A 247 11.94 -4.43 12.47
N GLU A 248 12.15 -5.57 13.15
CA GLU A 248 13.42 -5.95 13.77
C GLU A 248 14.34 -6.67 12.78
N THR A 249 13.81 -7.68 12.07
CA THR A 249 14.62 -8.54 11.18
C THR A 249 14.96 -7.87 9.85
N ARG A 250 14.07 -7.00 9.35
CA ARG A 250 14.22 -6.19 8.12
C ARG A 250 14.67 -6.99 6.90
N ARG A 251 14.22 -8.24 6.78
CA ARG A 251 14.64 -9.13 5.70
C ARG A 251 13.62 -10.20 5.40
N GLY A 252 13.60 -10.68 4.16
CA GLY A 252 12.68 -11.73 3.74
C GLY A 252 12.57 -11.90 2.24
N ARG A 253 11.46 -12.50 1.79
CA ARG A 253 11.05 -12.58 0.37
C ARG A 253 9.73 -11.85 0.16
N CYS A 254 9.12 -11.95 -1.02
CA CYS A 254 7.92 -11.18 -1.39
C CYS A 254 6.83 -11.17 -0.31
N GLY A 255 6.57 -12.30 0.36
CA GLY A 255 5.67 -12.40 1.51
C GLY A 255 5.98 -11.40 2.64
N GLU A 256 7.21 -11.46 3.18
CA GLU A 256 7.65 -10.56 4.23
C GLU A 256 7.75 -9.10 3.76
N TRP A 257 8.19 -8.88 2.52
CA TRP A 257 8.31 -7.55 1.90
C TRP A 257 6.94 -6.87 1.79
N ALA A 258 5.94 -7.52 1.21
CA ALA A 258 4.60 -6.96 1.05
C ALA A 258 3.88 -6.80 2.40
N ASN A 259 4.07 -7.73 3.34
CA ASN A 259 3.52 -7.62 4.69
C ASN A 259 4.03 -6.36 5.40
N CYS A 260 5.35 -6.18 5.48
CA CYS A 260 5.95 -5.05 6.18
C CYS A 260 5.64 -3.73 5.45
N PHE A 261 5.73 -3.70 4.12
CA PHE A 261 5.44 -2.51 3.33
C PHE A 261 3.97 -2.06 3.44
N THR A 262 3.01 -3.00 3.44
CA THR A 262 1.58 -2.64 3.60
C THR A 262 1.35 -1.98 4.96
N VAL A 263 1.98 -2.48 6.02
CA VAL A 263 1.94 -1.85 7.36
C VAL A 263 2.57 -0.45 7.33
N CYS A 264 3.69 -0.25 6.63
CA CYS A 264 4.26 1.10 6.45
C CYS A 264 3.27 2.06 5.78
N CYS A 265 2.56 1.63 4.73
CA CYS A 265 1.53 2.45 4.08
C CYS A 265 0.39 2.81 5.05
N ARG A 266 -0.11 1.83 5.83
CA ARG A 266 -1.12 2.07 6.87
C ARG A 266 -0.61 2.99 7.97
N ALA A 267 0.65 2.85 8.36
CA ALA A 267 1.30 3.68 9.37
C ALA A 267 1.49 5.13 8.92
N LEU A 268 1.52 5.42 7.61
CA LEU A 268 1.45 6.79 7.06
C LEU A 268 0.02 7.34 6.94
N GLY A 269 -0.99 6.53 7.29
CA GLY A 269 -2.40 6.89 7.20
C GLY A 269 -3.03 6.67 5.82
N TYR A 270 -2.34 5.99 4.90
CA TYR A 270 -2.92 5.67 3.59
C TYR A 270 -3.84 4.46 3.67
N LYS A 271 -4.91 4.47 2.86
CA LYS A 271 -5.74 3.28 2.64
C LYS A 271 -4.91 2.31 1.82
N ALA A 272 -4.62 1.14 2.37
CA ALA A 272 -3.74 0.17 1.75
C ALA A 272 -4.36 -1.23 1.81
N ARG A 273 -4.19 -2.00 0.74
CA ARG A 273 -4.60 -3.39 0.65
C ARG A 273 -3.39 -4.28 0.43
N PHE A 274 -3.40 -5.44 1.06
CA PHE A 274 -2.49 -6.53 0.71
C PHE A 274 -3.10 -7.35 -0.41
N VAL A 275 -2.38 -7.57 -1.51
CA VAL A 275 -2.86 -8.35 -2.64
C VAL A 275 -2.17 -9.70 -2.70
N HIS A 276 -2.97 -10.75 -2.78
CA HIS A 276 -2.51 -12.13 -2.92
C HIS A 276 -2.81 -12.66 -4.31
N ASP A 277 -1.75 -13.01 -5.04
CA ASP A 277 -1.81 -13.80 -6.27
C ASP A 277 -1.53 -15.27 -5.95
N THR A 278 -2.51 -16.11 -6.29
CA THR A 278 -2.45 -17.58 -6.09
C THR A 278 -1.34 -18.27 -6.87
N THR A 279 -0.65 -17.56 -7.78
CA THR A 279 0.55 -18.03 -8.49
C THR A 279 1.85 -17.62 -7.79
N ASP A 280 1.85 -17.58 -6.45
CA ASP A 280 3.03 -17.40 -5.59
C ASP A 280 3.69 -16.01 -5.72
N HIS A 281 2.86 -14.95 -5.65
CA HIS A 281 3.34 -13.59 -5.47
C HIS A 281 2.35 -12.75 -4.66
N VAL A 282 2.85 -11.69 -4.05
CA VAL A 282 2.05 -10.76 -3.24
C VAL A 282 2.61 -9.35 -3.37
N TRP A 283 1.75 -8.35 -3.22
CA TRP A 283 2.11 -6.94 -3.31
C TRP A 283 1.08 -6.07 -2.56
N THR A 284 1.15 -4.76 -2.74
CA THR A 284 0.28 -3.79 -2.06
C THR A 284 -0.50 -2.95 -3.07
N GLU A 285 -1.72 -2.56 -2.74
CA GLU A 285 -2.43 -1.46 -3.42
C GLU A 285 -2.61 -0.30 -2.45
N VAL A 286 -2.50 0.94 -2.93
CA VAL A 286 -2.73 2.16 -2.14
C VAL A 286 -3.74 3.05 -2.86
N TRP A 287 -4.75 3.56 -2.17
CA TRP A 287 -5.74 4.47 -2.76
C TRP A 287 -5.14 5.86 -2.97
N SER A 288 -5.15 6.35 -4.21
CA SER A 288 -4.81 7.75 -4.52
C SER A 288 -6.08 8.58 -4.54
N GLU A 289 -6.20 9.52 -3.59
CA GLU A 289 -7.32 10.48 -3.57
C GLU A 289 -7.26 11.42 -4.78
N HIS A 290 -6.07 11.74 -5.29
CA HIS A 290 -5.89 12.58 -6.47
C HIS A 290 -6.38 11.90 -7.75
N LYS A 291 -6.01 10.62 -7.93
CA LYS A 291 -6.37 9.84 -9.13
C LYS A 291 -7.75 9.16 -9.02
N GLY A 292 -8.33 9.11 -7.82
CA GLY A 292 -9.64 8.50 -7.57
C GLY A 292 -9.67 6.99 -7.83
N ARG A 293 -8.54 6.30 -7.63
CA ARG A 293 -8.42 4.84 -7.85
C ARG A 293 -7.32 4.20 -7.01
N TRP A 294 -7.34 2.87 -6.96
CA TRP A 294 -6.27 2.06 -6.37
C TRP A 294 -5.03 2.03 -7.27
N ILE A 295 -3.87 2.24 -6.64
CA ILE A 295 -2.56 2.25 -7.27
C ILE A 295 -1.79 1.00 -6.86
N HIS A 296 -1.35 0.23 -7.86
CA HIS A 296 -0.47 -0.91 -7.63
C HIS A 296 0.89 -0.46 -7.09
N CYS A 297 1.37 -1.11 -6.04
CA CYS A 297 2.67 -0.89 -5.41
C CYS A 297 3.36 -2.23 -5.14
N ASP A 298 4.46 -2.52 -5.85
CA ASP A 298 5.31 -3.68 -5.57
C ASP A 298 6.61 -3.23 -4.92
N SER A 299 6.75 -3.47 -3.61
CA SER A 299 7.92 -3.08 -2.83
C SER A 299 9.18 -3.86 -3.18
N CYS A 300 9.06 -5.10 -3.67
CA CYS A 300 10.22 -5.90 -4.11
C CYS A 300 10.85 -5.27 -5.36
N GLU A 301 10.03 -4.65 -6.19
CA GLU A 301 10.44 -4.09 -7.47
C GLU A 301 10.62 -2.55 -7.39
N ALA A 302 10.16 -1.92 -6.31
CA ALA A 302 9.96 -0.48 -6.19
C ALA A 302 9.11 0.07 -7.35
N ALA A 303 8.09 -0.70 -7.75
CA ALA A 303 7.20 -0.37 -8.85
C ALA A 303 5.95 0.36 -8.34
N TYR A 304 5.67 1.53 -8.92
CA TYR A 304 4.48 2.33 -8.66
C TYR A 304 3.61 2.37 -9.91
N ASP A 305 2.34 2.01 -9.78
CA ASP A 305 1.31 2.05 -10.81
C ASP A 305 1.60 1.22 -12.08
N GLN A 306 2.25 0.07 -11.91
CA GLN A 306 2.62 -0.86 -12.99
C GLN A 306 1.91 -2.22 -12.86
N PRO A 307 0.58 -2.30 -12.93
CA PRO A 307 -0.14 -3.55 -12.68
C PRO A 307 0.11 -4.63 -13.75
N LEU A 308 0.52 -4.25 -14.98
CA LEU A 308 0.85 -5.21 -16.04
C LEU A 308 2.29 -5.77 -15.96
N LEU A 309 3.04 -5.39 -14.92
CA LEU A 309 4.40 -5.88 -14.67
C LEU A 309 4.47 -7.41 -14.66
N TYR A 310 3.46 -8.05 -14.06
CA TYR A 310 3.46 -9.50 -13.88
C TYR A 310 3.13 -10.27 -15.15
N THR A 311 2.05 -9.91 -15.84
CA THR A 311 1.56 -10.66 -17.00
C THR A 311 2.33 -10.30 -18.27
N THR A 312 2.55 -9.01 -18.53
CA THR A 312 3.26 -8.56 -19.73
C THR A 312 4.76 -8.50 -19.52
N GLY A 313 5.23 -8.01 -18.37
CA GLY A 313 6.66 -7.97 -18.04
C GLY A 313 7.24 -9.36 -17.80
N TRP A 314 6.75 -10.07 -16.79
CA TRP A 314 7.31 -11.37 -16.38
C TRP A 314 6.68 -12.57 -17.10
N GLY A 315 5.66 -12.38 -17.93
CA GLY A 315 4.96 -13.49 -18.57
C GLY A 315 4.20 -14.40 -17.59
N LYS A 316 3.91 -13.92 -16.37
CA LYS A 316 3.16 -14.71 -15.39
C LYS A 316 1.77 -15.05 -15.92
N THR A 317 1.36 -16.27 -15.65
CA THR A 317 0.04 -16.79 -16.01
C THR A 317 -0.89 -16.75 -14.80
N LEU A 318 -1.41 -15.56 -14.49
CA LEU A 318 -2.31 -15.31 -13.33
C LEU A 318 -3.65 -16.06 -13.41
N SER A 319 -4.26 -16.33 -12.24
CA SER A 319 -5.60 -16.95 -12.11
C SER A 319 -6.51 -16.18 -11.14
N TYR A 320 -6.08 -16.02 -9.88
CA TYR A 320 -6.79 -15.24 -8.86
C TYR A 320 -5.82 -14.28 -8.18
N CYS A 321 -6.13 -12.99 -8.23
CA CYS A 321 -5.52 -11.93 -7.46
C CYS A 321 -6.60 -11.28 -6.58
N VAL A 322 -6.50 -11.44 -5.26
CA VAL A 322 -7.47 -10.89 -4.31
C VAL A 322 -6.79 -9.90 -3.39
N SER A 323 -7.39 -8.72 -3.26
CA SER A 323 -6.97 -7.67 -2.35
C SER A 323 -7.70 -7.78 -1.01
N PHE A 324 -7.01 -7.45 0.07
CA PHE A 324 -7.49 -7.52 1.44
C PHE A 324 -7.15 -6.24 2.19
N SER A 325 -8.11 -5.71 2.93
CA SER A 325 -7.92 -4.63 3.90
C SER A 325 -8.92 -4.78 5.05
N ALA A 326 -8.81 -3.89 6.03
CA ALA A 326 -9.79 -3.79 7.11
C ALA A 326 -11.19 -3.39 6.62
N GLU A 327 -11.30 -2.67 5.49
CA GLU A 327 -12.58 -2.18 4.97
C GLU A 327 -13.22 -3.17 3.99
N GLU A 328 -12.41 -3.91 3.23
CA GLU A 328 -12.90 -4.68 2.10
C GLU A 328 -11.99 -5.81 1.62
N VAL A 329 -12.61 -6.75 0.90
CA VAL A 329 -11.95 -7.86 0.20
C VAL A 329 -12.50 -7.94 -1.23
N VAL A 330 -11.63 -7.78 -2.23
CA VAL A 330 -12.03 -7.60 -3.64
C VAL A 330 -11.20 -8.46 -4.57
N ASP A 331 -11.84 -9.14 -5.53
CA ASP A 331 -11.14 -9.77 -6.66
C ASP A 331 -10.66 -8.69 -7.63
N VAL A 332 -9.35 -8.46 -7.62
CA VAL A 332 -8.68 -7.43 -8.44
C VAL A 332 -8.00 -8.03 -9.66
N THR A 333 -8.25 -9.31 -9.99
CA THR A 333 -7.56 -10.02 -11.07
C THR A 333 -7.60 -9.27 -12.41
N ARG A 334 -8.72 -8.62 -12.74
CA ARG A 334 -8.89 -7.85 -13.99
C ARG A 334 -7.88 -6.70 -14.12
N ARG A 335 -7.43 -6.10 -13.02
CA ARG A 335 -6.42 -5.01 -13.03
C ARG A 335 -5.06 -5.48 -13.51
N TYR A 336 -4.71 -6.74 -13.26
CA TYR A 336 -3.36 -7.28 -13.45
C TYR A 336 -3.17 -8.03 -14.77
N THR A 337 -4.17 -7.99 -15.66
CA THR A 337 -4.14 -8.72 -16.93
C THR A 337 -5.03 -8.10 -17.99
N VAL A 338 -4.49 -7.98 -19.21
CA VAL A 338 -5.26 -7.59 -20.40
C VAL A 338 -6.06 -8.75 -21.01
N ASP A 339 -5.75 -9.99 -20.60
CA ASP A 339 -6.27 -11.24 -21.19
C ASP A 339 -7.24 -11.97 -20.25
N TYR A 340 -8.03 -11.21 -19.49
CA TYR A 340 -8.93 -11.79 -18.49
C TYR A 340 -9.95 -12.73 -19.13
N ASP A 341 -10.74 -12.21 -20.08
CA ASP A 341 -11.87 -12.92 -20.69
C ASP A 341 -11.43 -14.02 -21.67
N THR A 342 -10.15 -14.02 -22.09
CA THR A 342 -9.60 -14.96 -23.07
C THR A 342 -8.80 -16.09 -22.42
N VAL A 343 -7.93 -15.78 -21.45
CA VAL A 343 -6.95 -16.71 -20.88
C VAL A 343 -7.20 -16.98 -19.40
N VAL A 344 -7.50 -15.96 -18.59
CA VAL A 344 -7.64 -16.12 -17.13
C VAL A 344 -8.91 -16.89 -16.75
N VAL A 345 -10.06 -16.54 -17.33
CA VAL A 345 -11.35 -17.21 -17.08
C VAL A 345 -11.29 -18.72 -17.30
N LYS A 346 -10.48 -19.19 -18.26
CA LYS A 346 -10.33 -20.63 -18.55
C LYS A 346 -9.59 -21.40 -17.45
N ARG A 347 -8.79 -20.71 -16.64
CA ARG A 347 -7.92 -21.28 -15.59
C ARG A 347 -8.55 -21.21 -14.20
N ARG A 348 -9.57 -20.37 -14.01
CA ARG A 348 -10.32 -20.22 -12.77
C ARG A 348 -11.27 -21.40 -12.57
N ARG A 349 -10.72 -22.48 -12.00
CA ARG A 349 -11.41 -23.78 -11.79
C ARG A 349 -11.56 -24.17 -10.32
N SER A 350 -10.86 -23.48 -9.43
CA SER A 350 -10.83 -23.76 -7.98
C SER A 350 -12.14 -23.49 -7.25
N ILE A 351 -12.98 -22.57 -7.77
CA ILE A 351 -14.27 -22.20 -7.18
C ILE A 351 -15.20 -21.67 -8.27
N ARG A 352 -16.51 -21.84 -8.06
CA ARG A 352 -17.53 -21.23 -8.94
C ARG A 352 -17.55 -19.71 -8.76
N GLU A 353 -17.52 -18.96 -9.86
CA GLU A 353 -17.38 -17.49 -9.84
C GLU A 353 -18.41 -16.77 -8.95
N LEU A 354 -19.71 -17.06 -9.11
CA LEU A 354 -20.76 -16.44 -8.28
C LEU A 354 -20.65 -16.81 -6.79
N VAL A 355 -20.17 -18.03 -6.49
CA VAL A 355 -19.94 -18.48 -5.10
C VAL A 355 -18.73 -17.78 -4.51
N PHE A 356 -17.70 -17.53 -5.33
CA PHE A 356 -16.53 -16.78 -4.92
C PHE A 356 -16.85 -15.30 -4.67
N GLU A 357 -17.58 -14.66 -5.59
CA GLU A 357 -18.06 -13.29 -5.45
C GLU A 357 -18.88 -13.12 -4.16
N LYS A 358 -19.85 -14.02 -3.93
CA LYS A 358 -20.63 -14.07 -2.68
C LYS A 358 -19.73 -14.21 -1.45
N PHE A 359 -18.74 -15.10 -1.51
CA PHE A 359 -17.81 -15.35 -0.40
C PHE A 359 -16.99 -14.10 -0.08
N LEU A 360 -16.40 -13.46 -1.09
CA LEU A 360 -15.60 -12.23 -0.91
C LEU A 360 -16.47 -11.09 -0.38
N HIS A 361 -17.68 -10.90 -0.94
CA HIS A 361 -18.64 -9.91 -0.46
C HIS A 361 -18.96 -10.12 1.02
N ARG A 362 -19.30 -11.34 1.44
CA ARG A 362 -19.58 -11.63 2.87
C ARG A 362 -18.37 -11.40 3.77
N LEU A 363 -17.17 -11.72 3.28
CA LEU A 363 -15.93 -11.47 4.03
C LEU A 363 -15.68 -9.96 4.18
N SER A 364 -15.89 -9.19 3.11
CA SER A 364 -15.82 -7.72 3.10
C SER A 364 -16.83 -7.11 4.08
N GLU A 365 -18.10 -7.52 4.05
CA GLU A 365 -19.12 -7.02 4.98
C GLU A 365 -18.80 -7.39 6.43
N SER A 366 -18.28 -8.61 6.65
CA SER A 366 -17.82 -9.02 7.97
C SER A 366 -16.70 -8.13 8.47
N ASN A 367 -15.72 -7.78 7.64
CA ASN A 367 -14.65 -6.86 8.03
C ASN A 367 -15.21 -5.47 8.36
N LEU A 368 -16.04 -4.93 7.48
CA LEU A 368 -16.63 -3.60 7.65
C LEU A 368 -17.45 -3.49 8.95
N SER A 369 -18.19 -4.54 9.33
CA SER A 369 -18.94 -4.58 10.58
C SER A 369 -18.08 -4.61 11.85
N LEU A 370 -16.79 -4.93 11.74
CA LEU A 370 -15.84 -4.82 12.85
C LEU A 370 -15.32 -3.39 13.04
N LEU A 371 -15.47 -2.55 12.01
CA LEU A 371 -15.11 -1.14 12.06
C LEU A 371 -16.33 -0.37 12.60
N ASP A 372 -16.18 0.28 13.76
CA ASP A 372 -17.21 1.14 14.37
C ASP A 372 -17.32 2.46 13.59
N LEU A 373 -17.75 2.37 12.32
CA LEU A 373 -17.78 3.47 11.37
C LEU A 373 -19.12 4.18 11.37
N LYS A 374 -19.06 5.48 11.10
CA LYS A 374 -20.24 6.30 10.88
C LYS A 374 -20.84 6.09 9.49
N PRO A 375 -22.12 6.45 9.30
CA PRO A 375 -22.78 6.34 8.00
C PRO A 375 -22.05 7.05 6.86
N GLU A 376 -21.43 8.21 7.11
CA GLU A 376 -20.67 8.95 6.11
C GLU A 376 -19.38 8.24 5.67
N GLU A 377 -18.72 7.51 6.59
CA GLU A 377 -17.50 6.76 6.30
C GLU A 377 -17.82 5.50 5.49
N VAL A 378 -18.89 4.81 5.87
CA VAL A 378 -19.44 3.70 5.10
C VAL A 378 -19.83 4.17 3.69
N LEU A 379 -20.49 5.32 3.56
CA LEU A 379 -20.84 5.88 2.25
C LEU A 379 -19.60 6.18 1.41
N ALA A 380 -18.55 6.75 1.99
CA ALA A 380 -17.30 7.00 1.29
C ALA A 380 -16.63 5.70 0.81
N ILE A 381 -16.67 4.62 1.61
CA ILE A 381 -16.21 3.28 1.19
C ILE A 381 -17.05 2.77 0.01
N ARG A 382 -18.39 2.87 0.08
CA ARG A 382 -19.27 2.44 -1.02
C ARG A 382 -19.03 3.23 -2.31
N GLN A 383 -18.72 4.52 -2.21
CA GLN A 383 -18.35 5.35 -3.37
C GLN A 383 -17.05 4.87 -4.01
N ARG A 384 -16.01 4.58 -3.22
CA ARG A 384 -14.76 3.99 -3.73
C ARG A 384 -14.99 2.64 -4.41
N GLN A 385 -15.81 1.78 -3.82
CA GLN A 385 -16.18 0.47 -4.40
C GLN A 385 -16.89 0.62 -5.74
N ALA A 386 -17.76 1.62 -5.88
CA ALA A 386 -18.41 1.91 -7.16
C ALA A 386 -17.40 2.37 -8.23
N LEU A 387 -16.47 3.27 -7.87
CA LEU A 387 -15.40 3.70 -8.77
C LEU A 387 -14.51 2.54 -9.20
N GLU A 388 -14.12 1.67 -8.27
CA GLU A 388 -13.31 0.50 -8.59
C GLU A 388 -14.05 -0.50 -9.48
N ARG A 389 -15.34 -0.73 -9.24
CA ARG A 389 -16.13 -1.60 -10.12
C ARG A 389 -16.14 -1.06 -11.55
N ASP A 390 -16.28 0.24 -11.72
CA ASP A 390 -16.23 0.87 -13.04
C ASP A 390 -14.80 0.82 -13.63
N ASP A 391 -13.75 0.88 -12.82
CA ASP A 391 -12.34 0.73 -13.23
C ASP A 391 -11.99 -0.71 -13.67
N LEU A 392 -12.57 -1.72 -13.01
CA LEU A 392 -12.33 -3.14 -13.30
C LEU A 392 -13.18 -3.69 -14.45
N TYR A 393 -14.40 -3.18 -14.62
CA TYR A 393 -15.39 -3.71 -15.59
C TYR A 393 -15.84 -2.68 -16.64
N GLY A 394 -15.38 -1.44 -16.55
CA GLY A 394 -15.72 -0.37 -17.49
C GLY A 394 -15.27 -0.65 -18.92
N LYS A 395 -16.00 -0.07 -19.88
CA LYS A 395 -15.70 -0.19 -21.32
C LYS A 395 -14.49 0.62 -21.77
N ASN A 396 -13.88 1.40 -20.88
CA ASN A 396 -12.66 2.11 -21.16
C ASN A 396 -11.53 1.08 -21.13
N GLY A 397 -11.13 0.61 -22.31
CA GLY A 397 -10.01 -0.31 -22.47
C GLY A 397 -8.82 0.18 -21.66
N ASP A 398 -8.14 -0.77 -21.02
CA ASP A 398 -7.07 -0.50 -20.06
C ASP A 398 -5.97 0.35 -20.71
N CYS A 399 -5.96 1.66 -20.43
CA CYS A 399 -5.00 2.62 -20.98
C CYS A 399 -3.70 2.68 -20.15
N ARG A 400 -3.53 1.75 -19.20
CA ARG A 400 -2.38 1.72 -18.29
C ARG A 400 -1.10 1.33 -19.04
N ALA A 401 -0.02 2.03 -18.72
CA ALA A 401 1.26 1.86 -19.40
C ALA A 401 1.80 0.44 -19.26
N ILE A 402 2.16 -0.17 -20.39
CA ILE A 402 2.90 -1.43 -20.42
C ILE A 402 4.38 -1.09 -20.22
N GLU A 403 4.84 -1.05 -18.98
CA GLU A 403 6.28 -0.99 -18.71
C GLU A 403 6.86 -2.41 -18.64
N THR A 404 7.73 -2.74 -19.59
CA THR A 404 8.45 -4.01 -19.66
C THR A 404 9.73 -3.96 -18.81
N LYS A 405 9.58 -3.85 -17.49
CA LYS A 405 10.72 -4.00 -16.56
C LYS A 405 10.94 -5.48 -16.25
N ASP A 406 12.20 -5.92 -16.39
CA ASP A 406 12.60 -7.27 -15.99
C ASP A 406 12.52 -7.45 -14.48
N ARG A 407 12.20 -8.68 -14.06
CA ARG A 407 12.12 -9.07 -12.66
C ARG A 407 13.46 -8.92 -11.95
N GLN A 408 13.47 -8.17 -10.83
CA GLN A 408 14.67 -7.95 -10.01
C GLN A 408 14.71 -8.84 -8.76
N SER A 409 13.58 -9.42 -8.33
CA SER A 409 13.49 -10.33 -7.17
C SER A 409 13.47 -11.82 -7.54
N GLY A 410 13.88 -12.69 -6.61
CA GLY A 410 13.94 -14.14 -6.81
C GLY A 410 15.29 -14.64 -7.33
N SER A 411 15.54 -15.96 -7.27
CA SER A 411 16.76 -16.53 -7.86
C SER A 411 16.59 -16.76 -9.36
N ASP A 412 17.71 -16.80 -10.08
CA ASP A 412 17.70 -17.04 -11.53
C ASP A 412 17.13 -18.42 -11.88
N GLU A 413 17.42 -19.45 -11.09
CA GLU A 413 16.88 -20.79 -11.30
C GLU A 413 15.37 -20.81 -11.11
N TRP A 414 14.88 -20.14 -10.06
CA TRP A 414 13.46 -20.10 -9.72
C TRP A 414 12.66 -19.31 -10.77
N THR A 415 13.19 -18.19 -11.26
CA THR A 415 12.54 -17.39 -12.32
C THR A 415 12.56 -18.12 -13.67
N LYS A 416 13.68 -18.75 -14.06
CA LYS A 416 13.76 -19.56 -15.29
C LYS A 416 12.86 -20.78 -15.29
N ALA A 417 12.76 -21.50 -14.16
CA ALA A 417 11.89 -22.67 -14.04
C ALA A 417 10.41 -22.33 -14.29
N ARG A 418 10.01 -21.08 -14.09
CA ARG A 418 8.64 -20.58 -14.28
C ARG A 418 8.43 -19.90 -15.65
N GLY A 419 9.47 -19.84 -16.48
CA GLY A 419 9.43 -19.18 -17.79
C GLY A 419 9.35 -17.65 -17.71
N GLU A 420 9.71 -17.07 -16.56
CA GLU A 420 9.58 -15.62 -16.31
C GLU A 420 10.75 -14.79 -16.86
N ARG A 421 11.79 -15.45 -17.39
CA ARG A 421 12.85 -14.86 -18.21
C ARG A 421 12.99 -15.69 -19.49
N LYS A 422 12.91 -15.03 -20.65
CA LYS A 422 13.19 -15.66 -21.96
C LYS A 422 14.66 -15.63 -22.29
#